data_AF-A0A355G8T6-F1
#
_entry.id   AF-A0A355G8T6-F1
#
_cell.length_a   1.000
_cell.length_b   1.000
_cell.length_c   1.000
_cell.angle_alpha   90.00
_cell.angle_beta   90.00
_cell.angle_gamma   90.00
#
_symmetry.space_group_name_H-M   'P 1'
#
loop_
_entity.id
_entity.type
_entity.pdbx_description
1 polymer ?
#
loop_
_entity_poly.entity_id
_entity_poly.type
_entity_poly.pdbx_seq_one_letter_code
_entity_poly.pdbx_strand_id
1 'polypeptide(L)'
;MLIEQAKEKGVDSSSKVALGPPWREIILEVIKEKHDMVLVGTRPHGFTGRLFGGTVMNLFRQCPCPVYAVKVDEEPDVPEVVVASDMSEVSTDILNFVVNAAQVADMKIHLVHAIDTNLDQRLH
;
A
#
# COMPACT_ATOMS: atom_id res chain seq x y z
N MET A 1 16.18 -16.47 8.09
CA MET A 1 14.82 -16.31 7.53
C MET A 1 14.22 -15.05 8.13
N LEU A 2 13.41 -14.26 7.41
CA LEU A 2 12.88 -12.97 7.87
C LEU A 2 12.19 -13.05 9.24
N ILE A 3 11.44 -14.14 9.49
CA ILE A 3 10.77 -14.39 10.78
C ILE A 3 11.76 -14.47 11.95
N GLU A 4 12.88 -15.17 11.78
CA GLU A 4 13.88 -15.27 12.85
C GLU A 4 14.55 -13.91 13.12
N GLN A 5 14.84 -13.13 12.06
CA GLN A 5 15.36 -11.77 12.20
C GLN A 5 14.37 -10.83 12.91
N ALA A 6 13.06 -11.01 12.68
CA ALA A 6 12.02 -10.25 13.36
C ALA A 6 11.94 -10.63 14.85
N LYS A 7 11.96 -11.93 15.17
CA LYS A 7 11.99 -12.41 16.56
C LYS A 7 13.23 -11.94 17.33
N GLU A 8 14.41 -11.97 16.71
CA GLU A 8 15.65 -11.44 17.29
C GLU A 8 15.53 -9.94 17.66
N LYS A 9 14.72 -9.19 16.91
CA LYS A 9 14.39 -7.78 17.18
C LYS A 9 13.20 -7.61 18.14
N GLY A 10 12.69 -8.69 18.75
CA GLY A 10 11.56 -8.65 19.67
C GLY A 10 10.20 -8.46 19.00
N VAL A 11 10.09 -8.67 17.69
CA VAL A 11 8.84 -8.54 16.93
C VAL A 11 8.12 -9.88 16.90
N ASP A 12 6.88 -9.91 17.40
CA ASP A 12 6.01 -11.08 17.25
C ASP A 12 5.74 -11.36 15.78
N SER A 13 6.04 -12.58 15.34
CA SER A 13 6.05 -12.92 13.92
C SER A 13 5.80 -14.40 13.68
N SER A 14 5.03 -14.66 12.62
CA SER A 14 4.66 -16.00 12.17
C SER A 14 4.72 -16.09 10.64
N SER A 15 4.78 -17.30 10.10
CA SER A 15 4.76 -17.55 8.65
C SER A 15 3.71 -18.58 8.28
N LYS A 16 3.09 -18.39 7.12
CA LYS A 16 2.15 -19.32 6.53
C LYS A 16 2.46 -19.54 5.05
N VAL A 17 2.25 -20.77 4.59
CA VAL A 17 2.31 -21.14 3.18
C VAL A 17 0.91 -21.57 2.75
N ALA A 18 0.46 -21.06 1.61
CA ALA A 18 -0.82 -21.39 1.00
C ALA A 18 -0.65 -21.75 -0.47
N LEU A 19 -1.60 -22.51 -1.02
CA LEU A 19 -1.61 -22.94 -2.42
C LEU A 19 -2.80 -22.31 -3.13
N GLY A 20 -2.54 -21.55 -4.18
CA GLY A 20 -3.58 -20.88 -4.96
C GLY A 20 -3.07 -19.61 -5.64
N PRO A 21 -3.95 -18.85 -6.31
CA PRO A 21 -3.62 -17.54 -6.84
C PRO A 21 -3.16 -16.61 -5.70
N PRO A 22 -1.94 -16.03 -5.74
CA PRO A 22 -1.37 -15.34 -4.57
C PRO A 22 -2.24 -14.23 -3.99
N TRP A 23 -2.80 -13.37 -4.85
CA TRP A 23 -3.67 -12.26 -4.41
C TRP A 23 -4.93 -12.76 -3.69
N ARG A 24 -5.46 -13.92 -4.07
CA ARG A 24 -6.66 -14.50 -3.48
C ARG A 24 -6.37 -15.04 -2.09
N GLU A 25 -5.32 -15.83 -1.97
CA GLU A 25 -4.93 -16.43 -0.68
C GLU A 25 -4.55 -15.34 0.34
N ILE A 26 -3.89 -14.26 -0.11
CA ILE A 26 -3.60 -13.10 0.74
C ILE A 26 -4.90 -12.44 1.25
N ILE A 27 -5.88 -12.18 0.37
CA ILE A 27 -7.16 -11.56 0.77
C ILE A 27 -7.94 -12.46 1.72
N LEU A 28 -7.95 -13.77 1.47
CA LEU A 28 -8.61 -14.73 2.36
C LEU A 28 -7.97 -14.72 3.76
N GLU A 29 -6.65 -14.63 3.85
CA GLU A 29 -5.96 -14.51 5.13
C GLU A 29 -6.27 -13.22 5.85
N VAL A 30 -6.25 -12.08 5.13
CA VAL A 30 -6.64 -10.77 5.68
C VAL A 30 -8.02 -10.81 6.31
N ILE A 31 -8.99 -11.43 5.63
CA ILE A 31 -10.37 -11.54 6.14
C ILE A 31 -10.43 -12.49 7.35
N LYS A 32 -9.75 -13.63 7.27
CA LYS A 32 -9.79 -14.68 8.30
C LYS A 32 -9.15 -14.23 9.61
N GLU A 33 -7.99 -13.60 9.54
CA GLU A 33 -7.18 -13.19 10.69
C GLU A 33 -7.35 -11.69 11.03
N LYS A 34 -8.17 -10.96 10.25
CA LYS A 34 -8.48 -9.54 10.45
C LYS A 34 -7.23 -8.65 10.45
N HIS A 35 -6.36 -8.85 9.46
CA HIS A 35 -5.16 -8.02 9.31
C HIS A 35 -5.51 -6.59 8.89
N ASP A 36 -4.87 -5.61 9.54
CA ASP A 36 -5.13 -4.19 9.29
C ASP A 36 -4.39 -3.62 8.06
N MET A 37 -3.38 -4.33 7.55
CA MET A 37 -2.55 -3.87 6.43
C MET A 37 -1.83 -5.02 5.72
N VAL A 38 -1.62 -4.89 4.41
CA VAL A 38 -0.80 -5.81 3.61
C VAL A 38 0.45 -5.08 3.12
N LEU A 39 1.64 -5.60 3.46
CA LEU A 39 2.89 -5.18 2.83
C LEU A 39 3.26 -6.18 1.72
N VAL A 40 3.52 -5.67 0.52
CA VAL A 40 3.89 -6.49 -0.63
C VAL A 40 5.12 -5.92 -1.32
N GLY A 41 6.17 -6.74 -1.42
CA GLY A 41 7.36 -6.37 -2.17
C GLY A 41 7.05 -6.27 -3.67
N THR A 42 7.44 -5.17 -4.30
CA THR A 42 7.44 -5.02 -5.75
C THR A 42 8.85 -5.23 -6.28
N ARG A 43 8.98 -6.07 -7.29
CA ARG A 43 10.20 -6.16 -8.10
C ARG A 43 9.87 -5.64 -9.50
N PRO A 44 10.69 -4.76 -10.09
CA PRO A 44 10.49 -4.36 -11.47
C PRO A 44 10.50 -5.62 -12.37
N HIS A 45 9.42 -5.85 -13.10
CA HIS A 45 9.31 -6.98 -14.03
C HIS A 45 9.65 -6.50 -15.45
N GLY A 46 10.93 -6.63 -15.83
CA GLY A 46 11.40 -6.53 -17.22
C GLY A 46 11.30 -5.15 -17.90
N PHE A 47 11.68 -5.11 -19.18
CA PHE A 47 11.87 -3.94 -20.05
C PHE A 47 10.59 -3.12 -20.39
N THR A 48 9.46 -3.41 -19.73
CA THR A 48 8.13 -2.89 -20.10
C THR A 48 7.66 -1.68 -19.30
N GLY A 49 8.45 -1.20 -18.34
CA GLY A 49 8.13 0.01 -17.57
C GLY A 49 6.90 -0.10 -16.65
N ARG A 50 6.32 -1.31 -16.47
CA ARG A 50 5.21 -1.50 -15.52
C ARG A 50 5.71 -1.50 -14.08
N LEU A 51 5.18 -0.57 -13.29
CA LEU A 51 5.53 -0.39 -11.88
C LEU A 51 5.04 -1.55 -10.98
N PHE A 52 3.96 -2.25 -11.38
CA PHE A 52 3.31 -3.28 -10.57
C PHE A 52 2.95 -4.55 -11.36
N GLY A 53 3.14 -5.72 -10.74
CA GLY A 53 2.69 -7.02 -11.26
C GLY A 53 1.21 -7.31 -11.01
N GLY A 54 0.67 -8.36 -11.64
CA GLY A 54 -0.76 -8.71 -11.57
C GLY A 54 -1.28 -8.96 -10.16
N THR A 55 -0.48 -9.57 -9.27
CA THR A 55 -0.84 -9.78 -7.86
C THR A 55 -1.10 -8.45 -7.14
N VAL A 56 -0.17 -7.50 -7.26
CA VAL A 56 -0.27 -6.18 -6.60
C VAL A 56 -1.47 -5.41 -7.13
N MET A 57 -1.70 -5.44 -8.45
CA MET A 57 -2.86 -4.79 -9.04
C MET A 57 -4.20 -5.38 -8.58
N ASN A 58 -4.27 -6.71 -8.38
CA ASN A 58 -5.47 -7.33 -7.82
C ASN A 58 -5.66 -6.97 -6.35
N LEU A 59 -4.59 -6.92 -5.55
CA LEU A 59 -4.66 -6.49 -4.16
C LEU A 59 -5.17 -5.04 -4.04
N PHE A 60 -4.64 -4.09 -4.83
CA PHE A 60 -5.13 -2.71 -4.81
C PHE A 60 -6.62 -2.57 -5.15
N ARG A 61 -7.17 -3.49 -5.96
CA ARG A 61 -8.57 -3.43 -6.39
C ARG A 61 -9.53 -4.13 -5.44
N GLN A 62 -9.07 -5.10 -4.66
CA GLN A 62 -9.96 -6.05 -3.99
C GLN A 62 -9.63 -6.27 -2.50
N CYS A 63 -8.46 -5.86 -2.02
CA CYS A 63 -8.11 -6.05 -0.61
C CYS A 63 -8.99 -5.15 0.27
N PRO A 64 -9.57 -5.67 1.36
CA PRO A 64 -10.45 -4.89 2.23
C PRO A 64 -9.68 -3.95 3.18
N CYS A 65 -8.35 -4.03 3.21
CA CYS A 65 -7.50 -3.17 4.03
C CYS A 65 -6.40 -2.49 3.19
N PRO A 66 -5.74 -1.46 3.72
CA PRO A 66 -4.63 -0.78 3.04
C PRO A 66 -3.54 -1.74 2.56
N VAL A 67 -3.09 -1.52 1.32
CA VAL A 67 -1.99 -2.28 0.70
C VAL A 67 -0.80 -1.35 0.47
N TYR A 68 0.35 -1.68 1.04
CA TYR A 68 1.60 -0.97 0.84
C TYR A 68 2.55 -1.78 -0.03
N ALA A 69 2.76 -1.29 -1.25
CA ALA A 69 3.73 -1.79 -2.18
C ALA A 69 5.13 -1.22 -1.88
N VAL A 70 6.05 -2.08 -1.46
CA VAL A 70 7.43 -1.71 -1.08
C VAL A 70 8.38 -2.05 -2.21
N LYS A 71 9.11 -1.05 -2.73
CA LYS A 71 10.19 -1.28 -3.69
C LYS A 71 11.43 -1.80 -2.93
N VAL A 72 11.94 -2.95 -3.34
CA VAL A 72 12.92 -3.74 -2.54
C VAL A 72 14.34 -3.16 -2.56
N ASP A 73 14.64 -2.23 -3.48
CA ASP A 73 16.01 -1.77 -3.76
C ASP A 73 16.28 -0.28 -3.41
N GLU A 74 15.36 0.41 -2.75
CA GLU A 74 15.53 1.84 -2.38
C GLU A 74 15.26 2.04 -0.89
N GLU A 75 16.28 2.50 -0.16
CA GLU A 75 16.10 3.14 1.15
C GLU A 75 15.94 4.65 0.90
N PRO A 76 14.77 5.26 1.20
CA PRO A 76 14.62 6.70 1.03
C PRO A 76 15.43 7.45 2.08
N ASP A 77 16.31 8.36 1.63
CA ASP A 77 17.17 9.19 2.48
C ASP A 77 16.40 10.18 3.37
N VAL A 78 15.14 10.47 3.04
CA VAL A 78 14.19 11.19 3.91
C VAL A 78 12.78 10.68 3.57
N PRO A 79 11.96 10.30 4.54
CA PRO A 79 10.62 9.81 4.27
C PRO A 79 9.66 10.99 4.01
N GLU A 80 9.72 11.58 2.81
CA GLU A 80 8.66 12.48 2.33
C GLU A 80 7.47 11.65 1.83
N VAL A 81 6.25 12.08 2.15
CA VAL A 81 5.01 11.41 1.73
C VAL A 81 4.22 12.32 0.80
N VAL A 82 3.81 11.79 -0.34
CA VAL A 82 2.82 12.44 -1.21
C VAL A 82 1.48 11.72 -1.08
N VAL A 83 0.43 12.46 -0.73
CA VAL A 83 -0.95 11.96 -0.71
C VAL A 83 -1.69 12.51 -1.92
N ALA A 84 -2.14 11.62 -2.79
CA ALA A 84 -3.07 11.96 -3.86
C ALA A 84 -4.51 11.79 -3.33
N SER A 85 -5.28 12.88 -3.30
CA SER A 85 -6.66 12.88 -2.81
C SER A 85 -7.59 13.46 -3.87
N ASP A 86 -8.76 12.84 -4.03
CA ASP A 86 -9.89 13.36 -4.80
C ASP A 86 -10.80 14.26 -3.96
N MET A 87 -10.43 14.54 -2.71
CA MET A 87 -11.16 15.34 -1.72
C MET A 87 -12.55 14.80 -1.36
N SER A 88 -12.83 13.52 -1.64
CA SER A 88 -14.03 12.84 -1.17
C SER A 88 -14.00 12.59 0.35
N GLU A 89 -15.15 12.39 0.98
CA GLU A 89 -15.22 11.99 2.41
C GLU A 89 -14.40 10.72 2.68
N VAL A 90 -14.47 9.73 1.78
CA VAL A 90 -13.68 8.49 1.84
C VAL A 90 -12.17 8.77 1.85
N SER A 91 -11.70 9.76 1.08
CA SER A 91 -10.29 10.13 1.05
C SER A 91 -9.81 10.81 2.35
N THR A 92 -10.72 11.35 3.16
CA THR A 92 -10.39 12.02 4.43
C THR A 92 -9.89 11.02 5.47
N ASP A 93 -10.47 9.82 5.52
CA ASP A 93 -10.01 8.76 6.43
C ASP A 93 -8.58 8.32 6.11
N ILE A 94 -8.24 8.25 4.82
CA ILE A 94 -6.89 7.93 4.35
C ILE A 94 -5.91 9.05 4.74
N LEU A 95 -6.32 10.31 4.61
CA LEU A 95 -5.50 11.46 5.04
C LEU A 95 -5.20 11.39 6.53
N ASN A 96 -6.19 11.07 7.36
CA ASN A 96 -5.99 10.92 8.81
C ASN A 96 -4.99 9.79 9.13
N PHE A 97 -5.08 8.65 8.45
CA PHE A 97 -4.11 7.55 8.60
C PHE A 97 -2.68 8.01 8.28
N VAL A 98 -2.49 8.70 7.15
CA VAL A 98 -1.16 9.16 6.72
C VAL A 98 -0.60 10.23 7.67
N VAL A 99 -1.42 11.19 8.11
CA VAL A 99 -0.98 12.22 9.06
C VAL A 99 -0.53 11.61 10.38
N ASN A 100 -1.28 10.64 10.91
CA ASN A 100 -0.90 9.95 12.14
C ASN A 100 0.43 9.18 11.99
N ALA A 101 0.63 8.49 10.86
CA ALA A 101 1.87 7.79 10.59
C ALA A 101 3.07 8.75 10.45
N ALA A 102 2.87 9.87 9.75
CA ALA A 102 3.91 10.86 9.50
C ALA A 102 4.35 11.61 10.76
N GLN A 103 3.43 11.87 11.71
CA GLN A 103 3.76 12.51 12.99
C GLN A 103 4.73 11.69 13.83
N VAL A 104 4.63 10.35 13.79
CA VAL A 104 5.52 9.46 14.53
C VAL A 104 6.94 9.44 13.95
N ALA A 105 7.07 9.69 12.64
CA ALA A 105 8.30 9.53 11.88
C ALA A 105 8.94 10.87 11.45
N ASP A 106 8.45 12.01 11.94
CA ASP A 106 8.88 13.37 11.56
C ASP A 106 8.93 13.56 10.02
N MET A 107 7.92 13.02 9.34
CA MET A 107 7.81 13.00 7.89
C MET A 107 7.16 14.27 7.36
N LYS A 108 7.69 14.81 6.27
CA LYS A 108 7.05 15.90 5.53
C LYS A 108 5.96 15.35 4.61
N ILE A 109 4.76 15.92 4.70
CA ILE A 109 3.59 15.50 3.90
C ILE A 109 3.30 16.54 2.82
N HIS A 110 3.10 16.06 1.59
CA HIS A 110 2.65 16.82 0.43
C HIS A 110 1.27 16.33 0.01
N LEU A 111 0.28 17.22 -0.10
CA LEU A 111 -1.06 16.88 -0.60
C LEU A 111 -1.20 17.31 -2.07
N VAL A 112 -1.63 16.40 -2.93
CA VAL A 112 -1.88 16.64 -4.36
C VAL A 112 -3.33 16.31 -4.66
N HIS A 113 -4.00 17.25 -5.33
CA HIS A 113 -5.34 17.10 -5.87
C HIS A 113 -5.32 17.46 -7.35
N ALA A 114 -5.91 16.63 -8.20
CA ALA A 114 -5.96 16.83 -9.64
C ALA A 114 -7.43 16.97 -10.10
N ILE A 115 -7.71 18.01 -10.88
CA ILE A 115 -9.05 18.32 -11.42
C ILE A 115 -8.99 18.16 -12.94
N ASP A 116 -9.91 17.38 -13.51
CA ASP A 116 -10.08 17.29 -14.97
C ASP A 116 -11.09 18.35 -15.44
N THR A 117 -10.59 19.43 -16.02
CA THR A 117 -11.41 20.55 -16.50
C THR A 117 -12.18 20.27 -17.80
N ASN A 118 -11.97 19.11 -18.45
CA ASN A 118 -12.62 18.76 -19.73
C ASN A 118 -13.82 17.81 -19.58
N LEU A 119 -14.01 17.18 -18.40
CA LEU A 119 -15.15 16.30 -18.14
C LEU A 119 -16.42 17.05 -17.69
N ASP A 120 -16.30 18.25 -17.14
CA ASP A 120 -17.44 19.05 -16.66
C ASP A 120 -18.30 19.65 -17.79
N GLN A 121 -17.75 19.84 -19.00
CA GLN A 121 -18.53 20.36 -20.14
C GLN A 121 -19.52 19.33 -20.73
N ARG A 122 -19.47 18.05 -20.33
CA ARG A 122 -20.38 17.00 -20.82
C ARG A 122 -21.52 16.69 -19.84
N LEU A 123 -21.60 17.40 -18.72
CA LEU A 123 -22.65 17.29 -17.70
C LEU A 123 -23.65 18.46 -17.74
N HIS A 124 -23.60 19.30 -18.78
CA HIS A 124 -24.60 20.33 -19.08
C HIS A 124 -25.29 20.07 -20.42
#